data_AF-A0A9D1V7R7-F1
#
_entry.id   AF-A0A9D1V7R7-F1
#
_cell.length_a   1.000
_cell.length_b   1.000
_cell.length_c   1.000
_cell.angle_alpha   90.00
_cell.angle_beta   90.00
_cell.angle_gamma   90.00
#
_symmetry.space_group_name_H-M   'P 1'
#
loop_
_entity.id
_entity.type
_entity.pdbx_description
1 polymer ?
#
loop_
_entity_poly.entity_id
_entity_poly.type
_entity_poly.pdbx_seq_one_letter_code
_entity_poly.pdbx_strand_id
1 'polypeptide(L)'
;ETLLRRMFPSLLITGPFSIILGYTGGLMALGDRLKLRSMVCAEKGDVAYMASEESAIREIQPDLDKVYSPAGGEPVIYELYDKEGGR
;
A
#
# COMPACT_ATOMS: atom_id res chain seq x y z
N GLU A 1 -18.94 -4.37 8.52
CA GLU A 1 -17.60 -3.97 9.04
C GLU A 1 -17.41 -4.21 10.54
N THR A 2 -18.42 -4.01 11.39
CA THR A 2 -18.30 -4.06 12.87
C THR A 2 -18.23 -5.46 13.49
N LEU A 3 -18.68 -6.51 12.80
CA LEU A 3 -18.74 -7.88 13.34
C LEU A 3 -17.34 -8.43 13.68
N LEU A 4 -16.42 -8.42 12.73
CA LEU A 4 -15.07 -8.96 12.90
C LEU A 4 -14.29 -8.22 14.00
N ARG A 5 -14.41 -6.89 14.04
CA ARG A 5 -13.76 -6.07 15.08
C ARG A 5 -14.28 -6.37 16.49
N ARG A 6 -15.57 -6.71 16.62
CA ARG A 6 -16.19 -7.09 17.90
C ARG A 6 -15.85 -8.50 18.33
N MET A 7 -15.79 -9.44 17.38
CA MET A 7 -15.49 -10.85 17.66
C MET A 7 -14.01 -11.09 17.98
N PHE A 8 -13.09 -10.32 17.37
CA PHE A 8 -11.65 -10.50 17.50
C PHE A 8 -10.94 -9.21 17.95
N PRO A 9 -11.28 -8.63 19.12
CA PRO A 9 -10.72 -7.35 19.56
C PRO A 9 -9.21 -7.42 19.81
N SER A 10 -8.69 -8.58 20.22
CA SER A 10 -7.26 -8.81 20.45
C SER A 10 -6.43 -8.87 19.16
N LEU A 11 -7.06 -9.10 18.00
CA LEU A 11 -6.39 -9.15 16.70
C LEU A 11 -6.41 -7.79 15.98
N LEU A 12 -6.96 -6.76 16.61
CA LEU A 12 -6.99 -5.42 16.03
C LEU A 12 -5.59 -4.81 16.05
N ILE A 13 -5.08 -4.48 14.86
CA ILE A 13 -3.89 -3.64 14.73
C ILE A 13 -4.33 -2.18 14.90
N THR A 14 -3.96 -1.58 16.03
CA THR A 14 -4.32 -0.20 16.39
C THR A 14 -3.08 0.66 16.59
N GLY A 15 -3.19 1.96 16.29
CA GLY A 15 -2.10 2.92 16.38
C GLY A 15 -1.61 3.38 15.00
N PRO A 16 -0.69 4.34 14.94
CA PRO A 16 -0.11 4.82 13.69
C PRO A 16 0.68 3.72 12.97
N PHE A 17 0.32 3.40 11.73
CA PHE A 17 1.10 2.47 10.90
C PHE A 17 0.97 2.77 9.41
N SER A 18 2.02 2.42 8.69
CA SER A 18 2.10 2.38 7.22
C SER A 18 2.92 1.14 6.88
N ILE A 19 2.29 0.13 6.29
CA ILE A 19 2.87 -1.19 6.06
C ILE A 19 2.88 -1.44 4.57
N ILE A 20 4.03 -1.89 4.04
CA ILE A 20 4.17 -2.44 2.70
C ILE A 20 4.49 -3.93 2.85
N LEU A 21 3.69 -4.77 2.21
CA LEU A 21 3.78 -6.23 2.27
C LEU A 21 3.90 -6.80 0.85
N GLY A 22 4.97 -7.56 0.60
CA GLY A 22 5.09 -8.39 -0.59
C GLY A 22 4.54 -9.79 -0.36
N TYR A 23 3.88 -10.35 -1.38
CA TYR A 23 3.42 -11.75 -1.40
C TYR A 23 3.64 -12.33 -2.81
N THR A 24 3.52 -13.65 -2.96
CA THR A 24 3.83 -14.35 -4.24
C THR A 24 3.08 -13.80 -5.45
N GLY A 25 1.91 -13.19 -5.26
CA GLY A 25 1.10 -12.61 -6.34
C GLY A 25 1.21 -11.09 -6.49
N GLY A 26 2.00 -10.39 -5.68
CA GLY A 26 2.10 -8.93 -5.78
C GLY A 26 2.51 -8.19 -4.50
N LEU A 27 2.05 -6.96 -4.40
CA LEU A 27 2.38 -6.01 -3.34
C LEU A 27 1.10 -5.41 -2.76
N MET A 28 1.09 -5.19 -1.45
CA MET A 28 0.01 -4.51 -0.75
C MET A 28 0.56 -3.41 0.14
N ALA A 29 -0.10 -2.25 0.13
CA ALA A 29 0.11 -1.15 1.06
C ALA A 29 -1.12 -0.99 1.97
N LEU A 30 -0.88 -0.84 3.27
CA LEU A 30 -1.91 -0.65 4.29
C LEU A 30 -1.54 0.52 5.20
N GLY A 31 -2.39 1.54 5.21
CA GLY A 31 -2.32 2.64 6.18
C GLY A 31 -3.26 2.41 7.37
N ASP A 32 -2.93 2.99 8.51
CA ASP A 32 -3.85 3.05 9.63
C ASP A 32 -5.11 3.87 9.29
N ARG A 33 -6.19 3.63 10.03
CA ARG A 33 -7.51 4.22 9.79
C ARG A 33 -7.51 5.76 9.80
N LEU A 34 -6.60 6.38 10.53
CA LEU A 34 -6.53 7.84 10.68
C LEU A 34 -5.42 8.46 9.81
N LYS A 35 -4.68 7.65 9.03
CA LYS A 35 -3.55 8.08 8.18
C LYS A 35 -2.52 8.89 8.98
N LEU A 36 -2.10 8.34 10.12
CA LEU A 36 -1.15 9.00 11.02
C LEU A 36 0.31 8.83 10.56
N ARG A 37 0.54 8.01 9.54
CA ARG A 37 1.82 7.88 8.83
C ARG A 37 1.61 8.15 7.35
N SER A 38 2.61 8.79 6.74
CA SER A 38 2.57 9.09 5.31
C SER A 38 2.66 7.80 4.49
N MET A 39 1.99 7.82 3.34
CA MET A 39 2.04 6.80 2.31
C MET A 39 1.72 7.47 0.98
N VAL A 40 2.61 7.29 0.02
CA VAL A 40 2.47 7.75 -1.37
C VAL A 40 2.56 6.52 -2.26
N CYS A 41 1.60 6.42 -3.18
CA CYS A 41 1.58 5.42 -4.24
C CYS A 41 1.73 6.14 -5.58
N ALA A 42 2.45 5.52 -6.49
CA ALA A 42 2.62 6.06 -7.84
C ALA A 42 2.74 4.94 -8.87
N GLU A 43 2.44 5.26 -10.11
CA GLU A 43 2.40 4.32 -11.24
C GLU A 43 3.14 4.92 -12.44
N LYS A 44 3.94 4.10 -13.12
CA LYS A 44 4.54 4.42 -14.43
C LYS A 44 4.46 3.18 -15.32
N GLY A 45 3.60 3.22 -16.33
CA GLY A 45 3.26 2.04 -17.13
C GLY A 45 2.90 0.85 -16.25
N ASP A 46 3.69 -0.21 -16.35
CA ASP A 46 3.50 -1.50 -15.66
C ASP A 46 4.19 -1.57 -14.28
N VAL A 47 4.76 -0.47 -13.79
CA VAL A 47 5.52 -0.43 -12.54
C VAL A 47 4.78 0.40 -11.50
N ALA A 48 4.55 -0.21 -10.34
CA ALA A 48 4.01 0.44 -9.16
C ALA A 48 5.12 0.82 -8.18
N TYR A 49 4.98 1.99 -7.56
CA TYR A 49 5.90 2.53 -6.58
C TYR A 49 5.14 2.88 -5.29
N MET A 50 5.77 2.63 -4.15
CA MET A 50 5.24 3.02 -2.83
C MET A 50 6.37 3.54 -1.95
N ALA A 51 6.14 4.65 -1.27
CA ALA A 51 7.08 5.20 -0.31
C ALA A 51 6.36 6.06 0.74
N SER A 52 7.09 6.48 1.78
CA SER A 52 6.59 7.47 2.74
C SER A 52 6.48 8.86 2.10
N GLU A 53 7.29 9.17 1.08
CA GLU A 53 7.34 10.46 0.40
C GLU A 53 7.45 10.30 -1.11
N GLU A 54 6.87 11.24 -1.86
CA GLU A 54 6.97 11.29 -3.32
C GLU A 54 8.40 11.52 -3.81
N SER A 55 9.21 12.27 -3.06
CA SER A 55 10.60 12.56 -3.42
C SER A 55 11.42 11.27 -3.58
N ALA A 56 11.26 10.30 -2.68
CA ALA A 56 11.95 9.02 -2.76
C ALA A 56 11.57 8.23 -4.02
N ILE A 57 10.31 8.34 -4.47
CA ILE A 57 9.86 7.72 -5.72
C ILE A 57 10.50 8.44 -6.91
N ARG A 58 10.52 9.78 -6.90
CA ARG A 58 11.04 10.59 -8.01
C ARG A 58 12.55 10.49 -8.20
N GLU A 59 13.30 10.20 -7.15
CA GLU A 59 14.72 9.86 -7.27
C GLU A 59 14.95 8.61 -8.13
N ILE A 60 14.02 7.65 -8.11
CA ILE A 60 14.11 6.40 -8.88
C ILE A 60 13.43 6.55 -10.25
N GLN A 61 12.26 7.18 -10.29
CA GLN A 61 11.45 7.41 -11.49
C GLN A 61 10.97 8.87 -11.51
N PRO A 62 11.69 9.78 -12.19
CA PRO A 62 11.35 11.20 -12.21
C PRO A 62 10.00 11.52 -12.86
N ASP A 63 9.60 10.71 -13.85
CA ASP A 63 8.38 10.91 -14.63
C ASP A 63 7.35 9.81 -14.33
N LEU A 64 6.23 10.19 -13.72
CA LEU A 64 5.19 9.30 -13.19
C LEU A 64 3.87 9.61 -13.89
N ASP A 65 3.11 8.58 -14.25
CA ASP A 65 1.80 8.76 -14.91
C ASP A 65 0.72 9.11 -13.89
N LYS A 66 0.86 8.61 -12.67
CA LYS A 66 -0.06 8.86 -11.56
C LYS A 66 0.68 8.89 -10.25
N VAL A 67 0.31 9.83 -9.37
CA VAL A 67 0.78 9.94 -7.99
C VAL A 67 -0.40 10.26 -7.10
N TYR A 68 -0.55 9.55 -6.00
CA TYR A 68 -1.62 9.80 -5.04
C TYR A 68 -1.26 9.29 -3.65
N SER A 69 -2.00 9.74 -2.65
CA SER A 69 -1.87 9.26 -1.28
C SER A 69 -3.18 8.64 -0.81
N PRO A 70 -3.25 7.32 -0.57
CA PRO A 70 -4.49 6.63 -0.20
C PRO A 70 -5.08 7.19 1.10
N ALA A 71 -6.40 7.10 1.27
CA ALA A 71 -7.06 7.51 2.51
C ALA A 71 -6.69 6.59 3.68
N GLY A 72 -6.96 7.03 4.91
CA GLY A 72 -6.72 6.20 6.11
C GLY A 72 -7.53 4.90 6.07
N GLY A 73 -6.86 3.77 6.25
CA GLY A 73 -7.47 2.44 6.19
C GLY A 73 -7.82 1.96 4.77
N GLU A 74 -7.50 2.72 3.73
CA GLU A 74 -7.68 2.30 2.34
C GLU A 74 -6.52 1.38 1.93
N PRO A 75 -6.78 0.12 1.56
CA PRO A 75 -5.75 -0.77 1.07
C PRO A 75 -5.41 -0.46 -0.39
N VAL A 76 -4.12 -0.50 -0.73
CA VAL A 76 -3.65 -0.45 -2.12
C VAL A 76 -3.03 -1.79 -2.46
N ILE A 77 -3.48 -2.42 -3.56
CA ILE A 77 -3.02 -3.75 -3.96
C ILE A 77 -2.60 -3.68 -5.43
N TYR A 78 -1.36 -4.05 -5.70
CA TYR A 78 -0.87 -4.30 -7.05
C TYR A 78 -0.61 -5.79 -7.20
N GLU A 79 -1.15 -6.39 -8.24
CA GLU A 79 -0.91 -7.79 -8.58
C GLU A 79 0.10 -7.88 -9.73
N LEU A 80 0.93 -8.91 -9.70
CA LEU A 80 1.76 -9.26 -10.85
C LEU A 80 0.85 -9.78 -11.97
N TYR A 81 1.22 -9.50 -13.22
CA TYR A 81 0.51 -10.00 -14.39
C TYR A 81 0.45 -11.52 -14.43
N ASP A 82 1.51 -12.19 -13.98
CA ASP A 82 1.56 -13.63 -13.87
C ASP A 82 1.37 -14.07 -12.41
N LYS A 83 0.19 -14.63 -12.12
CA LYS A 83 -0.17 -15.10 -10.78
C LYS A 83 0.52 -16.42 -10.41
N GLU A 84 1.13 -17.10 -11.39
CA GLU A 84 1.81 -18.37 -11.19
C GLU A 84 3.32 -18.21 -10.98
N GLY A 85 3.82 -17.05 -10.52
CA GLY A 85 5.22 -16.93 -10.07
C GLY A 85 6.25 -17.43 -11.08
N GLY A 86 5.95 -17.30 -12.37
CA GLY A 86 6.86 -17.62 -13.46
C GLY A 86 7.93 -16.55 -13.55
N ARG A 87 9.19 -16.97 -13.39
CA ARG A 87 10.30 -16.27 -14.06
C ARG A 87 10.20 -16.50 -15.56
#